data_AF-A3WSR9-F1
#
_entry.id   AF-A3WSR9-F1
#
_cell.length_a   1.000
_cell.length_b   1.000
_cell.length_c   1.000
_cell.angle_alpha   90.00
_cell.angle_beta   90.00
_cell.angle_gamma   90.00
#
_symmetry.space_group_name_H-M   'P 1'
#
loop_
_entity.id
_entity.type
_entity.pdbx_description
1 polymer ?
#
loop_
_entity_poly.entity_id
_entity_poly.type
_entity_poly.pdbx_seq_one_letter_code
_entity_poly.pdbx_strand_id
1 'polypeptide(L)'
;MPYYLMHSSHWRISIMTKNRLCDLNDHLFAQIERLADEDSTPEKIDQEHKRAEAMVGVADQILRTAAVQLQTAKMVTDFDGADPRPYLTMMEKPGSNLPALKVVSAK
;
A
#
# COMPACT_ATOMS: atom_id res chain seq x y z
N MET A 1 -5.97 47.40 26.52
CA MET A 1 -5.83 45.92 26.53
C MET A 1 -7.23 45.32 26.34
N PRO A 2 -7.41 44.19 25.63
CA PRO A 2 -6.38 43.25 25.19
C PRO A 2 -6.41 42.88 23.70
N TYR A 3 -5.21 42.58 23.21
CA TYR A 3 -4.91 41.82 22.01
C TYR A 3 -5.25 40.34 22.25
N TYR A 4 -5.81 39.65 21.24
CA TYR A 4 -5.93 38.19 21.26
C TYR A 4 -5.49 37.57 19.92
N LEU A 5 -4.25 37.06 19.96
CA LEU A 5 -3.79 35.76 19.50
C LEU A 5 -4.00 35.34 18.03
N MET A 6 -2.92 35.52 17.28
CA MET A 6 -2.45 34.67 16.18
C MET A 6 -2.54 33.18 16.58
N HIS A 7 -3.55 32.47 16.07
CA HIS A 7 -3.61 31.01 16.15
C HIS A 7 -2.98 30.39 14.90
N SER A 8 -1.70 30.04 15.04
CA SER A 8 -1.03 29.08 14.17
C SER A 8 -1.73 27.72 14.28
N SER A 9 -2.16 27.18 13.15
CA SER A 9 -2.50 25.75 12.98
C SER A 9 -2.09 25.37 11.58
N HIS A 10 -0.78 25.19 11.38
CA HIS A 10 -0.13 23.88 11.39
C HIS A 10 -0.60 23.05 10.19
N TRP A 11 0.27 23.02 9.19
CA TRP A 11 0.22 22.26 7.95
C TRP A 11 -0.26 20.82 8.24
N ARG A 12 -1.54 20.52 7.96
CA ARG A 12 -2.00 19.14 7.84
C ARG A 12 -1.45 18.60 6.53
N ILE A 13 -0.17 18.20 6.55
CA ILE A 13 0.30 17.19 5.61
C ILE A 13 -0.59 15.98 5.84
N SER A 14 -1.58 15.78 4.97
CA SER A 14 -2.14 14.45 4.77
C SER A 14 -0.99 13.59 4.26
N ILE A 15 -0.21 13.05 5.18
CA ILE A 15 0.53 11.81 4.95
C ILE A 15 -0.56 10.75 4.75
N MET A 16 -1.08 10.69 3.53
CA MET A 16 -1.85 9.53 3.08
C MET A 16 -0.98 8.32 3.40
N THR A 17 -1.45 7.49 4.32
CA THR A 17 -0.77 6.29 4.77
C THR A 17 -0.58 5.38 3.55
N LYS A 18 0.64 5.32 3.02
CA LYS A 18 1.05 4.48 1.88
C LYS A 18 1.20 3.03 2.32
N ASN A 19 0.10 2.44 2.75
CA ASN A 19 0.07 1.12 3.38
C ASN A 19 -0.60 0.08 2.47
N ARG A 20 -0.66 0.30 1.15
CA ARG A 20 -1.40 -0.53 0.20
C ARG A 20 -0.47 -1.26 -0.77
N LEU A 21 -0.93 -2.39 -1.29
CA LEU A 21 -0.18 -3.16 -2.29
C LEU A 21 -0.01 -2.42 -3.62
N CYS A 22 -0.97 -1.56 -4.00
CA CYS A 22 -0.83 -0.74 -5.20
C CYS A 22 0.36 0.23 -5.09
N ASP A 23 0.54 0.85 -3.93
CA ASP A 23 1.63 1.79 -3.68
C ASP A 23 3.00 1.06 -3.75
N LEU A 24 3.05 -0.17 -3.22
CA LEU A 24 4.24 -1.02 -3.34
C LEU A 24 4.58 -1.32 -4.80
N ASN A 25 3.60 -1.72 -5.61
CA ASN A 25 3.81 -2.00 -7.03
C ASN A 25 4.31 -0.76 -7.77
N ASP A 26 3.72 0.41 -7.54
CA ASP A 26 4.16 1.67 -8.15
C ASP A 26 5.63 1.97 -7.79
N HIS A 27 6.03 1.74 -6.54
CA HIS A 27 7.41 1.91 -6.10
C HIS A 27 8.39 0.91 -6.74
N LEU A 28 7.98 -0.35 -6.94
CA LEU A 28 8.78 -1.36 -7.61
C LEU A 28 8.97 -1.03 -9.10
N PHE A 29 7.91 -0.61 -9.80
CA PHE A 29 8.02 -0.18 -11.20
C PHE A 29 8.93 1.04 -11.36
N ALA A 30 8.79 2.04 -10.49
CA ALA A 30 9.68 3.20 -10.51
C ALA A 30 11.16 2.82 -10.23
N GLN A 31 11.41 1.75 -9.48
CA GLN A 31 12.77 1.25 -9.25
C GLN A 31 13.32 0.53 -10.48
N ILE A 32 12.49 -0.24 -11.19
CA ILE A 32 12.85 -0.88 -12.45
C ILE A 32 13.21 0.19 -13.50
N GLU A 33 12.43 1.27 -13.61
CA GLU A 33 12.73 2.38 -14.52
C GLU A 33 14.07 3.05 -14.20
N ARG A 34 14.37 3.28 -12.91
CA ARG A 34 15.67 3.84 -12.50
C ARG A 34 16.85 2.91 -12.80
N LEU A 35 16.68 1.61 -12.66
CA LEU A 35 17.70 0.62 -13.00
C LEU A 35 17.91 0.46 -14.51
N ALA A 36 16.88 0.75 -15.31
CA ALA A 36 16.93 0.70 -16.76
C ALA A 36 17.46 1.99 -17.41
N ASP A 37 17.82 3.01 -16.62
CA ASP A 37 18.37 4.29 -17.09
C ASP A 37 19.77 4.09 -17.70
N GLU A 38 19.85 4.10 -19.03
CA GLU A 38 21.06 3.83 -19.84
C GLU A 38 22.18 4.86 -19.63
N ASP A 39 21.85 6.07 -19.17
CA ASP A 39 22.82 7.15 -18.90
C ASP A 39 23.37 7.09 -17.45
N SER A 40 23.10 6.02 -16.71
CA SER A 40 23.54 5.88 -15.31
C SER A 40 25.02 5.55 -15.16
N THR A 41 25.68 6.17 -14.19
CA THR A 41 27.06 5.86 -13.84
C THR A 41 27.15 4.54 -13.07
N PRO A 42 28.31 3.84 -13.08
CA PRO A 42 28.51 2.62 -12.32
C PRO A 42 28.17 2.76 -10.82
N GLU A 43 28.53 3.89 -10.20
CA GLU A 43 28.24 4.18 -8.79
C GLU A 43 26.74 4.32 -8.54
N LYS A 44 26.01 4.94 -9.48
CA LYS A 44 24.55 5.11 -9.40
C LYS A 44 23.85 3.75 -9.57
N ILE A 45 24.35 2.90 -10.47
CA ILE A 45 23.85 1.53 -10.64
C ILE A 45 24.02 0.72 -9.35
N ASP A 46 25.19 0.78 -8.70
CA ASP A 46 25.42 0.10 -7.42
C ASP A 46 24.49 0.62 -6.30
N GLN A 47 24.25 1.94 -6.28
CA GLN A 47 23.32 2.54 -5.32
C GLN A 47 21.87 2.10 -5.57
N GLU A 48 21.40 2.10 -6.81
CA GLU A 48 20.05 1.67 -7.17
C GLU A 48 19.89 0.15 -7.03
N HIS A 49 20.95 -0.64 -7.18
CA HIS A 49 20.95 -2.07 -6.88
C HIS A 49 20.70 -2.31 -5.37
N LYS A 50 21.47 -1.67 -4.50
CA LYS A 50 21.27 -1.74 -3.03
C LYS A 50 19.89 -1.28 -2.61
N ARG A 51 19.37 -0.21 -3.25
CA ARG A 51 18.00 0.27 -3.01
C ARG A 51 16.98 -0.77 -3.45
N ALA A 52 17.17 -1.41 -4.61
CA ALA A 52 16.28 -2.45 -5.09
C ALA A 52 16.25 -3.66 -4.15
N GLU A 53 17.40 -4.12 -3.66
CA GLU A 53 17.46 -5.20 -2.66
C GLU A 53 16.71 -4.84 -1.38
N ALA A 54 16.93 -3.64 -0.84
CA ALA A 54 16.19 -3.16 0.32
C ALA A 54 14.68 -3.11 0.07
N MET A 55 14.27 -2.71 -1.14
CA MET A 55 12.86 -2.64 -1.51
C MET A 55 12.21 -4.02 -1.63
N VAL A 56 12.93 -5.03 -2.13
CA VAL A 56 12.48 -6.43 -2.13
C VAL A 56 12.27 -6.92 -0.70
N GLY A 57 13.19 -6.63 0.21
CA GLY A 57 13.05 -7.00 1.62
C GLY A 57 11.81 -6.40 2.28
N VAL A 58 11.49 -5.13 1.98
CA VAL A 58 10.26 -4.48 2.46
C VAL A 58 9.01 -5.08 1.77
N ALA A 59 9.08 -5.32 0.47
CA ALA A 59 8.00 -5.94 -0.31
C ALA A 59 7.59 -7.30 0.28
N ASP A 60 8.57 -8.13 0.64
CA ASP A 60 8.33 -9.43 1.26
C ASP A 60 7.56 -9.34 2.58
N GLN A 61 7.87 -8.35 3.42
CA GLN A 61 7.14 -8.15 4.68
C GLN A 61 5.69 -7.71 4.43
N ILE A 62 5.47 -6.85 3.43
CA ILE A 62 4.14 -6.41 3.03
C ILE A 62 3.34 -7.60 2.48
N LEU A 63 3.92 -8.42 1.60
CA LEU A 63 3.27 -9.60 1.05
C LEU A 63 2.91 -10.64 2.12
N ARG A 64 3.79 -10.86 3.11
CA ARG A 64 3.48 -11.72 4.27
C ARG A 64 2.28 -11.21 5.04
N THR A 65 2.20 -9.90 5.24
CA THR A 65 1.06 -9.27 5.94
C THR A 65 -0.24 -9.41 5.13
N ALA A 66 -0.17 -9.19 3.81
CA ALA A 66 -1.29 -9.39 2.91
C ALA A 66 -1.78 -10.85 2.88
N ALA A 67 -0.86 -11.82 2.93
CA ALA A 67 -1.21 -13.23 2.99
C ALA A 67 -1.97 -13.57 4.29
N VAL A 68 -1.57 -13.00 5.42
CA VAL A 68 -2.30 -13.14 6.70
C VAL A 68 -3.71 -12.56 6.58
N GLN A 69 -3.85 -11.36 6.02
CA GLN A 69 -5.17 -10.74 5.80
C GLN A 69 -6.08 -11.61 4.92
N LEU A 70 -5.54 -12.20 3.85
CA LEU A 70 -6.29 -13.10 2.99
C LEU A 70 -6.72 -14.37 3.73
N GLN A 71 -5.87 -14.93 4.60
CA GLN A 71 -6.23 -16.08 5.42
C GLN A 71 -7.34 -15.74 6.40
N THR A 72 -7.27 -14.60 7.08
CA THR A 72 -8.34 -14.12 7.97
C THR A 72 -9.66 -13.91 7.21
N ALA A 73 -9.61 -13.27 6.04
CA ALA A 73 -10.78 -13.09 5.18
C ALA A 73 -11.43 -14.41 4.78
N LYS A 74 -10.62 -15.43 4.41
CA LYS A 74 -11.11 -16.77 4.11
C LYS A 74 -11.77 -17.42 5.31
N MET A 75 -11.11 -17.41 6.48
CA MET A 75 -11.66 -17.97 7.71
C MET A 75 -13.01 -17.32 8.06
N VAL A 76 -13.11 -15.99 8.01
CA VAL A 76 -14.37 -15.30 8.32
C VAL A 76 -15.49 -15.69 7.34
N THR A 77 -15.17 -15.81 6.06
CA THR A 77 -16.15 -16.24 5.05
C THR A 77 -16.59 -17.70 5.27
N ASP A 78 -15.64 -18.60 5.57
CA ASP A 78 -15.90 -20.03 5.73
C ASP A 78 -16.65 -20.36 7.03
N PHE A 79 -16.38 -19.63 8.13
CA PHE A 79 -16.98 -19.90 9.44
C PHE A 79 -18.28 -19.13 9.71
N ASP A 80 -18.37 -17.86 9.31
CA ASP A 80 -19.46 -16.96 9.70
C ASP A 80 -20.30 -16.49 8.48
N GLY A 81 -19.84 -16.77 7.25
CA GLY A 81 -20.44 -16.20 6.03
C GLY A 81 -20.39 -14.67 6.00
N ALA A 82 -19.61 -14.06 6.90
CA ALA A 82 -19.53 -12.63 7.08
C ALA A 82 -18.66 -11.97 6.00
N ASP A 83 -18.88 -10.68 5.79
CA ASP A 83 -18.19 -9.90 4.78
C ASP A 83 -16.67 -9.82 5.06
N PRO A 84 -15.81 -10.29 4.14
CA PRO A 84 -14.36 -10.28 4.34
C PRO A 84 -13.72 -8.90 4.15
N ARG A 85 -14.41 -7.93 3.54
CA ARG A 85 -13.84 -6.61 3.19
C ARG A 85 -13.15 -5.87 4.34
N PRO A 86 -13.67 -5.86 5.59
CA PRO A 86 -13.00 -5.21 6.71
C PRO A 86 -11.59 -5.75 7.01
N TYR A 87 -11.28 -6.96 6.56
CA TYR A 87 -9.98 -7.61 6.78
C TYR A 87 -9.00 -7.41 5.60
N LEU A 88 -9.47 -6.89 4.46
CA LEU A 88 -8.68 -6.67 3.24
C LEU A 88 -8.20 -5.22 3.09
N THR A 89 -7.82 -4.60 4.21
CA THR A 89 -7.51 -3.16 4.28
C THR A 89 -6.33 -2.72 3.41
N MET A 90 -5.41 -3.62 3.07
CA MET A 90 -4.26 -3.32 2.19
C MET A 90 -4.57 -3.48 0.69
N MET A 91 -5.71 -4.08 0.34
CA MET A 91 -6.08 -4.43 -1.03
C MET A 91 -6.93 -3.36 -1.72
N GLU A 92 -7.79 -2.67 -0.97
CA GLU A 92 -8.69 -1.69 -1.56
C GLU A 92 -7.94 -0.41 -1.96
N LYS A 93 -8.30 0.20 -3.10
CA LYS A 93 -7.83 1.55 -3.50
C LYS A 93 -8.83 2.60 -2.98
N PRO A 94 -8.40 3.73 -2.38
CA PRO A 94 -9.36 4.69 -1.85
C PRO A 94 -10.08 5.32 -3.05
N GLY A 95 -11.41 5.16 -3.11
CA GLY A 95 -12.24 5.63 -4.23
C GLY A 95 -12.61 4.58 -5.27
N SER A 96 -12.12 3.33 -5.19
CA SER A 96 -12.71 2.23 -5.94
C SER A 96 -13.99 1.78 -5.25
N ASN A 97 -15.07 2.54 -5.46
CA ASN A 97 -16.42 2.15 -5.03
C ASN A 97 -16.92 1.03 -5.96
N LEU A 98 -16.16 -0.08 -6.00
CA LEU A 98 -16.58 -1.29 -6.68
C LEU A 98 -17.85 -1.73 -5.95
N PRO A 99 -19.01 -1.80 -6.64
CA PRO A 99 -20.21 -2.28 -6.01
C PRO A 99 -19.87 -3.64 -5.41
N ALA A 100 -20.21 -3.82 -4.13
CA ALA A 100 -19.97 -5.06 -3.38
C ALA A 100 -20.19 -6.23 -4.34
N LEU A 101 -19.15 -7.04 -4.57
CA LEU A 101 -19.25 -8.24 -5.39
C LEU A 101 -20.47 -8.97 -4.87
N LYS A 102 -21.58 -8.92 -5.61
CA LYS A 102 -22.78 -9.67 -5.25
C LYS A 102 -22.31 -11.11 -5.32
N VAL A 103 -22.14 -11.72 -4.15
CA VAL A 103 -21.92 -13.15 -4.03
C VAL A 103 -23.13 -13.74 -4.73
N VAL A 104 -22.96 -14.15 -5.98
CA VAL A 104 -23.96 -14.88 -6.71
C VAL A 104 -24.02 -16.20 -5.97
N SER A 105 -24.99 -16.32 -5.08
CA SER A 105 -25.39 -17.57 -4.48
C SER A 105 -25.73 -18.49 -5.64
N ALA A 106 -24.80 -19.39 -5.97
CA ALA A 106 -25.03 -20.44 -6.94
C ALA A 106 -26.11 -21.36 -6.35
N LYS A 107 -27.22 -21.44 -7.06
CA LYS A 107 -28.37 -22.30 -6.77
C LYS A 107 -28.07 -23.75 -7.11
#